data_AF-A0AAD5EIM9-F1
#
_entry.id   AF-A0AAD5EIM9-F1
#
_cell.length_a   1.000
_cell.length_b   1.000
_cell.length_c   1.000
_cell.angle_alpha   90.00
_cell.angle_beta   90.00
_cell.angle_gamma   90.00
#
_symmetry.space_group_name_H-M   'P 1'
#
loop_
_entity.id
_entity.type
_entity.pdbx_description
1 polymer ?
#
loop_
_entity_poly.entity_id
_entity_poly.type
_entity_poly.pdbx_seq_one_letter_code
_entity_poly.pdbx_strand_id
1 'polypeptide(L)'
;MTTQYKTLSLPVSSTYYNGRLDYGHQDLESDQLRRFFSGEDENIFGIAIVRLPVSRQMVYYRTVCLITALQCFLIAAATTAALYVGDAFDWIQKSKWVWWMPLVPLALITIFTGWQLWLNYRRLSTRFRTWTLVFFSLLFTVIVSALLSKFYYDIGYLSNLLTVTGLLGGALYTLQSKWLFSGVAPIVCIYATIFFAAPLFVTLFSLNSTSEILIPMFISSVICTYVVLEMYYMRQEMTEEDCILTNISFYIDFAYPMRCLHHVCELTEGVNIAGGFVDDDI
;
A
#
# COMPACT_ATOMS: atom_id res chain seq x y z
N MET A 1 -8.20 -57.80 15.23
CA MET A 1 -8.63 -56.52 15.86
C MET A 1 -7.96 -55.40 15.08
N THR A 2 -8.69 -54.78 14.17
CA THR A 2 -8.20 -53.70 13.29
C THR A 2 -8.98 -52.43 13.63
N THR A 3 -8.29 -51.49 14.26
CA THR A 3 -8.86 -50.22 14.71
C THR A 3 -9.00 -49.28 13.52
N GLN A 4 -10.23 -48.97 13.11
CA GLN A 4 -10.50 -47.94 12.11
C GLN A 4 -10.35 -46.55 12.75
N TYR A 5 -9.46 -45.73 12.19
CA TYR A 5 -9.40 -44.30 12.49
C TYR A 5 -10.40 -43.57 11.61
N LYS A 6 -11.40 -42.97 12.25
CA LYS A 6 -12.39 -42.08 11.61
C LYS A 6 -11.74 -40.71 11.48
N THR A 7 -11.32 -40.32 10.28
CA THR A 7 -10.81 -38.98 10.00
C THR A 7 -11.95 -37.96 10.15
N LEU A 8 -11.81 -37.07 11.12
CA LEU A 8 -12.70 -35.93 11.32
C LEU A 8 -12.29 -34.85 10.30
N SER A 9 -12.89 -34.86 9.12
CA SER A 9 -12.74 -33.77 8.15
C SER A 9 -13.45 -32.54 8.70
N LEU A 10 -12.69 -31.50 9.05
CA LEU A 10 -13.24 -30.16 9.27
C LEU A 10 -13.94 -29.68 7.99
N PRO A 11 -15.11 -29.03 8.06
CA PRO A 11 -15.73 -28.43 6.89
C PRO A 11 -14.86 -27.25 6.42
N VAL A 12 -14.10 -27.49 5.36
CA VAL A 12 -13.46 -26.42 4.60
C VAL A 12 -14.58 -25.68 3.87
N SER A 13 -14.77 -24.41 4.25
CA SER A 13 -15.71 -23.51 3.60
C SER A 13 -15.30 -23.32 2.13
N SER A 14 -16.09 -23.89 1.22
CA SER A 14 -15.81 -23.91 -0.22
C SER A 14 -16.15 -22.60 -0.94
N THR A 15 -16.18 -21.47 -0.24
CA THR A 15 -16.69 -20.18 -0.78
C THR A 15 -15.67 -19.35 -1.57
N TYR A 16 -14.43 -19.82 -1.73
CA TYR A 16 -13.38 -19.04 -2.42
C TYR A 16 -13.08 -19.44 -3.87
N TYR A 17 -13.78 -20.43 -4.43
CA TYR A 17 -13.37 -21.05 -5.70
C TYR A 17 -14.18 -20.69 -6.96
N ASN A 18 -14.91 -19.57 -7.00
CA ASN A 18 -15.60 -19.15 -8.23
C ASN A 18 -15.34 -17.68 -8.57
N GLY A 19 -14.13 -17.43 -9.05
CA GLY A 19 -13.74 -16.19 -9.73
C GLY A 19 -13.06 -16.49 -11.07
N ARG A 20 -13.67 -17.34 -11.90
CA ARG A 20 -13.20 -17.60 -13.27
C ARG A 20 -13.44 -16.34 -14.11
N LEU A 21 -12.36 -15.61 -14.39
CA LEU A 21 -12.34 -14.47 -15.31
C LEU A 21 -12.51 -14.99 -16.75
N ASP A 22 -13.74 -14.93 -17.25
CA ASP A 22 -14.03 -15.08 -18.67
C ASP A 22 -14.05 -13.69 -19.31
N TYR A 23 -13.01 -13.37 -20.10
CA TYR A 23 -12.94 -12.12 -20.85
C TYR A 23 -13.68 -12.31 -22.18
N GLY A 24 -15.00 -12.16 -22.13
CA GLY A 24 -15.90 -12.18 -23.29
C GLY A 24 -16.65 -10.84 -23.43
N HIS A 25 -16.71 -10.34 -24.65
CA HIS A 25 -17.27 -9.07 -25.06
C HIS A 25 -18.80 -8.96 -24.81
N GLN A 26 -19.25 -7.76 -24.40
CA GLN A 26 -20.62 -7.21 -24.52
C GLN A 26 -21.79 -7.95 -23.85
N ASP A 27 -22.32 -7.38 -22.75
CA ASP A 27 -23.70 -6.88 -22.67
C ASP A 27 -23.91 -6.12 -21.34
N LEU A 28 -24.16 -4.80 -21.45
CA LEU A 28 -24.11 -3.84 -20.33
C LEU A 28 -25.46 -3.65 -19.62
N GLU A 29 -26.47 -4.48 -19.84
CA GLU A 29 -27.85 -4.18 -19.38
C GLU A 29 -28.58 -5.32 -18.66
N SER A 30 -28.11 -6.57 -18.71
CA SER A 30 -28.82 -7.73 -18.15
C SER A 30 -28.28 -8.23 -16.80
N ASP A 31 -27.08 -7.80 -16.39
CA ASP A 31 -26.42 -8.27 -15.16
C ASP A 31 -26.77 -7.45 -13.90
N GLN A 32 -27.36 -6.27 -14.08
CA GLN A 32 -27.81 -5.41 -12.96
C GLN A 32 -29.09 -5.93 -12.28
N LEU A 33 -29.81 -6.90 -12.87
CA LEU A 33 -31.13 -7.33 -12.38
C LEU A 33 -31.17 -8.72 -11.75
N ARG A 34 -30.09 -9.51 -11.78
CA ARG A 34 -30.11 -10.91 -11.30
C ARG A 34 -29.52 -11.18 -9.91
N ARG A 35 -29.04 -10.17 -9.19
CA ARG A 35 -28.57 -10.30 -7.79
C ARG A 35 -28.96 -9.12 -6.90
N PHE A 36 -30.24 -8.78 -6.87
CA PHE A 36 -30.79 -7.85 -5.87
C PHE A 36 -31.66 -8.54 -4.80
N PHE A 37 -31.83 -9.88 -4.88
CA PHE A 37 -32.77 -10.63 -4.05
C PHE A 37 -32.19 -11.95 -3.51
N SER A 38 -30.93 -11.98 -3.11
CA SER A 38 -30.46 -12.94 -2.10
C SER A 38 -30.09 -12.15 -0.86
N GLY A 39 -30.77 -12.38 0.26
CA GLY A 39 -30.62 -11.64 1.51
C GLY A 39 -29.28 -11.86 2.24
N GLU A 40 -28.17 -11.88 1.51
CA GLU A 40 -26.79 -12.03 1.99
C GLU A 40 -25.83 -10.98 1.37
N ASP A 41 -26.35 -9.92 0.74
CA ASP A 41 -25.54 -8.97 -0.02
C ASP A 41 -24.94 -7.80 0.80
N GLU A 42 -25.37 -7.66 2.05
CA GLU A 42 -24.62 -6.92 3.06
C GLU A 42 -23.83 -7.94 3.88
N ASN A 43 -22.50 -8.01 3.66
CA ASN A 43 -21.67 -8.44 4.77
C ASN A 43 -22.04 -7.55 5.97
N ILE A 44 -22.05 -8.08 7.18
CA ILE A 44 -22.23 -7.32 8.45
C ILE A 44 -21.29 -6.09 8.54
N PHE A 45 -20.32 -6.01 7.63
CA PHE A 45 -19.26 -5.02 7.53
C PHE A 45 -19.35 -4.08 6.30
N GLY A 46 -20.35 -4.21 5.41
CA GLY A 46 -20.54 -3.37 4.22
C GLY A 46 -20.13 -4.01 2.88
N ILE A 47 -20.28 -3.25 1.78
CA ILE A 47 -20.00 -3.71 0.41
C ILE A 47 -18.50 -3.56 0.11
N ALA A 48 -17.85 -4.65 -0.32
CA ALA A 48 -16.44 -4.65 -0.71
C ALA A 48 -16.17 -3.77 -1.94
N ILE A 49 -15.01 -3.11 -1.98
CA ILE A 49 -14.63 -2.15 -3.05
C ILE A 49 -14.74 -2.77 -4.44
N VAL A 50 -14.36 -4.04 -4.61
CA VAL A 50 -14.44 -4.74 -5.91
C VAL A 50 -15.85 -4.74 -6.53
N ARG A 51 -16.90 -4.65 -5.69
CA ARG A 51 -18.31 -4.68 -6.12
C ARG A 51 -18.89 -3.29 -6.38
N LEU A 52 -18.18 -2.22 -6.01
CA LEU A 52 -18.62 -0.83 -6.24
C LEU A 52 -18.38 -0.40 -7.69
N PRO A 53 -19.11 0.60 -8.21
CA PRO A 53 -18.84 1.15 -9.53
C PRO A 53 -17.43 1.77 -9.61
N VAL A 54 -16.81 1.70 -10.79
CA VAL A 54 -15.42 2.13 -11.05
C VAL A 54 -15.13 3.55 -10.53
N SER A 55 -16.10 4.46 -10.67
CA SER A 55 -15.97 5.84 -10.18
C SER A 55 -15.71 5.93 -8.68
N ARG A 56 -16.39 5.13 -7.86
CA ARG A 56 -16.18 5.11 -6.40
C ARG A 56 -14.90 4.38 -6.01
N GLN A 57 -14.58 3.29 -6.70
CA GLN A 57 -13.30 2.61 -6.48
C GLN A 57 -12.11 3.56 -6.71
N MET A 58 -12.17 4.40 -7.75
CA MET A 58 -11.13 5.38 -8.04
C MET A 58 -11.00 6.48 -6.98
N VAL A 59 -12.11 6.93 -6.40
CA VAL A 59 -12.07 7.90 -5.28
C VAL A 59 -11.36 7.31 -4.07
N TYR A 60 -11.60 6.04 -3.78
CA TYR A 60 -10.89 5.31 -2.72
C TYR A 60 -9.39 5.26 -3.01
N TYR A 61 -8.96 4.76 -4.18
CA TYR A 61 -7.53 4.67 -4.52
C TYR A 61 -6.84 6.03 -4.50
N ARG A 62 -7.50 7.06 -5.03
CA ARG A 62 -6.99 8.44 -5.01
C ARG A 62 -6.73 8.92 -3.59
N THR A 63 -7.70 8.70 -2.70
CA THR A 63 -7.59 9.12 -1.29
C THR A 63 -6.44 8.40 -0.61
N VAL A 64 -6.31 7.09 -0.83
CA VAL A 64 -5.21 6.30 -0.27
C VAL A 64 -3.86 6.78 -0.78
N CYS A 65 -3.68 6.92 -2.10
CA CYS A 65 -2.44 7.43 -2.69
C CYS A 65 -2.07 8.83 -2.21
N LEU A 66 -3.05 9.74 -2.07
CA LEU A 66 -2.80 11.10 -1.59
C LEU A 66 -2.38 11.14 -0.13
N ILE A 67 -2.97 10.29 0.73
CA ILE A 67 -2.56 10.19 2.13
C ILE A 67 -1.13 9.67 2.22
N THR A 68 -0.80 8.57 1.52
CA THR A 68 0.57 8.04 1.50
C THR A 68 1.57 9.05 0.92
N ALA A 69 1.21 9.74 -0.17
CA ALA A 69 2.05 10.78 -0.76
C ALA A 69 2.30 11.94 0.21
N LEU A 70 1.28 12.39 0.94
CA LEU A 70 1.41 13.41 1.97
C LEU A 70 2.34 12.95 3.10
N GLN A 71 2.27 11.69 3.51
CA GLN A 71 3.13 11.12 4.54
C GLN A 71 4.60 11.07 4.08
N CYS A 72 4.87 10.60 2.86
CA CYS A 72 6.21 10.63 2.28
C CYS A 72 6.73 12.07 2.13
N PHE A 73 5.87 13.01 1.75
CA PHE A 73 6.22 14.42 1.67
C PHE A 73 6.57 15.01 3.04
N LEU A 74 5.82 14.67 4.10
CA LEU A 74 6.15 15.09 5.47
C LEU A 74 7.52 14.55 5.91
N ILE A 75 7.88 13.31 5.53
CA ILE A 75 9.23 12.77 5.75
C ILE A 75 10.28 13.60 5.03
N ALA A 76 10.05 13.98 3.77
CA ALA A 76 10.99 14.83 3.02
C ALA A 76 11.15 16.20 3.70
N ALA A 77 10.03 16.86 4.03
CA ALA A 77 10.02 18.16 4.70
C ALA A 77 10.72 18.12 6.07
N ALA A 78 10.46 17.08 6.87
CA ALA A 78 11.11 16.89 8.16
C ALA A 78 12.62 16.62 8.00
N THR A 79 13.03 15.85 6.99
CA THR A 79 14.46 15.60 6.69
C THR A 79 15.18 16.89 6.28
N THR A 80 14.53 17.74 5.48
CA THR A 80 15.07 19.07 5.15
C THR A 80 15.14 19.97 6.38
N ALA A 81 14.06 20.03 7.18
CA ALA A 81 14.05 20.80 8.43
C ALA A 81 15.15 20.34 9.40
N ALA A 82 15.44 19.04 9.43
CA ALA A 82 16.50 18.48 10.26
C ALA A 82 17.89 18.99 9.91
N LEU A 83 18.16 19.29 8.64
CA LEU A 83 19.43 19.88 8.23
C LEU A 83 19.53 21.36 8.56
N TYR A 84 18.44 22.12 8.40
CA TYR A 84 18.45 23.56 8.69
C TYR A 84 18.43 23.85 10.19
N VAL A 85 17.72 23.05 10.98
CA VAL A 85 17.63 23.17 12.45
C VAL A 85 18.59 22.16 13.09
N GLY A 86 19.87 22.30 12.74
CA GLY A 86 20.94 21.37 13.15
C GLY A 86 21.00 21.16 14.66
N ASP A 87 20.77 22.19 15.48
CA ASP A 87 20.89 22.11 16.94
C ASP A 87 19.87 21.15 17.59
N ALA A 88 18.63 21.11 17.09
CA ALA A 88 17.58 20.25 17.62
C ALA A 88 17.82 18.77 17.26
N PHE A 89 18.30 18.52 16.04
CA PHE A 89 18.61 17.17 15.59
C PHE A 89 19.94 16.66 16.12
N ASP A 90 20.92 17.54 16.33
CA ASP A 90 22.18 17.22 17.02
C ASP A 90 21.92 16.67 18.42
N TRP A 91 20.96 17.25 19.14
CA TRP A 91 20.57 16.75 20.46
C TRP A 91 19.99 15.34 20.39
N ILE A 92 19.10 15.08 19.42
CA ILE A 92 18.53 13.75 19.16
C ILE A 92 19.62 12.75 18.79
N GLN A 93 20.61 13.17 18.00
CA GLN A 93 21.69 12.30 17.54
C GLN A 93 22.72 11.98 18.62
N LYS A 94 23.03 12.92 19.52
CA LYS A 94 24.06 12.76 20.57
C LYS A 94 23.58 11.92 21.75
N SER A 95 22.29 11.94 22.08
CA SER A 95 21.78 11.25 23.27
C SER A 95 21.25 9.85 22.97
N LYS A 96 21.88 8.83 23.54
CA LYS A 96 21.43 7.42 23.44
C LYS A 96 20.01 7.21 23.95
N TRP A 97 19.57 8.00 24.94
CA TRP A 97 18.24 7.88 25.54
C TRP A 97 17.15 8.56 24.71
N VAL A 98 17.49 9.61 23.96
CA VAL A 98 16.52 10.36 23.15
C VAL A 98 16.02 9.52 21.97
N TRP A 99 16.83 8.59 21.46
CA TRP A 99 16.40 7.63 20.44
C TRP A 99 15.26 6.71 20.89
N TRP A 100 15.20 6.38 22.18
CA TRP A 100 14.11 5.55 22.72
C TRP A 100 12.79 6.33 22.86
N MET A 101 12.85 7.66 22.94
CA MET A 101 11.68 8.51 23.15
C MET A 101 10.65 8.42 22.01
N PRO A 102 11.01 8.44 20.71
CA PRO A 102 10.04 8.20 19.64
C PRO A 102 9.87 6.70 19.33
N LEU A 103 10.90 5.87 19.58
CA LEU A 103 10.89 4.45 19.22
C LEU A 103 9.95 3.62 20.10
N VAL A 104 9.95 3.85 21.42
CA VAL A 104 9.06 3.11 22.34
C VAL A 104 7.58 3.39 22.06
N PRO A 105 7.12 4.65 21.95
CA PRO A 105 5.74 4.95 21.57
C PRO A 105 5.38 4.39 20.19
N LEU A 106 6.29 4.48 19.20
CA LEU A 106 6.04 3.90 17.89
C LEU A 106 5.82 2.39 17.99
N ALA A 107 6.70 1.66 18.68
CA ALA A 107 6.59 0.21 18.86
C ALA A 107 5.28 -0.18 19.57
N LEU A 108 4.90 0.54 20.63
CA LEU A 108 3.64 0.31 21.33
C LEU A 108 2.42 0.54 20.43
N ILE A 109 2.42 1.61 19.62
CA ILE A 109 1.33 1.87 18.67
C ILE A 109 1.32 0.80 17.57
N THR A 110 2.47 0.36 17.05
CA THR A 110 2.53 -0.73 16.06
C THR A 110 1.97 -2.02 16.62
N ILE A 111 2.38 -2.43 17.83
CA ILE A 111 1.89 -3.65 18.48
C ILE A 111 0.38 -3.55 18.73
N PHE A 112 -0.07 -2.41 19.27
CA PHE A 112 -1.50 -2.19 19.51
C PHE A 112 -2.29 -2.26 18.21
N THR A 113 -1.82 -1.62 17.15
CA THR A 113 -2.51 -1.58 15.86
C THR A 113 -2.48 -2.92 15.14
N GLY A 114 -1.36 -3.64 15.19
CA GLY A 114 -1.24 -5.01 14.68
C GLY A 114 -2.16 -5.98 15.43
N TRP A 115 -2.25 -5.84 16.76
CA TRP A 115 -3.20 -6.60 17.57
C TRP A 115 -4.66 -6.29 17.20
N GLN A 116 -5.00 -5.02 16.97
CA GLN A 116 -6.33 -4.62 16.49
C GLN A 116 -6.66 -5.22 15.12
N LEU A 117 -5.67 -5.25 14.22
CA LEU A 117 -5.81 -5.85 12.89
C LEU A 117 -6.02 -7.37 12.99
N TRP A 118 -5.23 -8.04 13.82
CA TRP A 118 -5.31 -9.49 14.06
C TRP A 118 -6.67 -9.91 14.63
N LEU A 119 -7.21 -9.14 15.58
CA LEU A 119 -8.53 -9.40 16.15
C LEU A 119 -9.69 -9.05 15.21
N ASN A 120 -9.41 -8.64 13.97
CA ASN A 120 -10.41 -8.19 12.99
C ASN A 120 -11.38 -7.15 13.57
N TYR A 121 -10.88 -6.28 14.46
CA TYR A 121 -11.71 -5.27 15.13
C TYR A 121 -11.99 -4.10 14.18
N ARG A 122 -12.82 -4.35 13.17
CA ARG A 122 -13.26 -3.34 12.18
C ARG A 122 -14.20 -2.28 12.77
N ARG A 123 -14.61 -2.41 14.03
CA ARG A 123 -15.57 -1.53 14.72
C ARG A 123 -14.95 -0.29 15.39
N LEU A 124 -13.67 -0.06 15.21
CA LEU A 124 -13.01 1.09 15.83
C LEU A 124 -13.53 2.39 15.21
N SER A 125 -13.95 3.34 16.06
CA SER A 125 -14.46 4.64 15.60
C SER A 125 -13.49 5.29 14.61
N THR A 126 -14.01 5.82 13.51
CA THR A 126 -13.23 6.54 12.48
C THR A 126 -12.32 7.59 13.10
N ARG A 127 -12.79 8.31 14.13
CA ARG A 127 -12.00 9.32 14.85
C ARG A 127 -10.75 8.73 15.49
N PHE A 128 -10.87 7.59 16.14
CA PHE A 128 -9.75 6.92 16.79
C PHE A 128 -8.73 6.44 15.75
N ARG A 129 -9.19 5.86 14.63
CA ARG A 129 -8.31 5.46 13.53
C ARG A 129 -7.52 6.65 12.97
N THR A 130 -8.16 7.79 12.77
CA THR A 130 -7.49 9.02 12.33
C THR A 130 -6.41 9.46 13.31
N TRP A 131 -6.71 9.50 14.61
CA TRP A 131 -5.73 9.87 15.63
C TRP A 131 -4.54 8.92 15.65
N THR A 132 -4.79 7.60 15.61
CA THR A 132 -3.73 6.60 15.54
C THR A 132 -2.85 6.80 14.31
N LEU A 133 -3.44 7.02 13.13
CA LEU A 133 -2.69 7.27 11.90
C LEU A 133 -1.82 8.54 12.03
N VAL A 134 -2.37 9.63 12.57
CA VAL A 134 -1.64 10.90 12.72
C VAL A 134 -0.47 10.75 13.68
N PHE A 135 -0.70 10.19 14.88
CA PHE A 135 0.37 9.99 15.86
C PHE A 135 1.46 9.05 15.35
N PHE A 136 1.04 7.94 14.70
CA PHE A 136 1.99 7.01 14.08
C PHE A 136 2.81 7.73 13.01
N SER A 137 2.16 8.45 12.10
CA SER A 137 2.81 9.15 11.00
C SER A 137 3.80 10.20 11.49
N LEU A 138 3.47 10.96 12.54
CA LEU A 138 4.37 11.95 13.15
C LEU A 138 5.61 11.28 13.78
N LEU A 139 5.42 10.25 14.60
CA LEU A 139 6.53 9.53 15.24
C LEU A 139 7.42 8.85 14.20
N PHE A 140 6.81 8.19 13.22
CA PHE A 140 7.51 7.55 12.11
C PHE A 140 8.30 8.57 11.29
N THR A 141 7.70 9.74 11.00
CA THR A 141 8.36 10.84 10.30
C THR A 141 9.60 11.32 11.05
N VAL A 142 9.53 11.51 12.37
CA VAL A 142 10.69 11.91 13.18
C VAL A 142 11.80 10.85 13.13
N ILE A 143 11.46 9.57 13.25
CA ILE A 143 12.46 8.49 13.23
C ILE A 143 13.11 8.37 11.85
N VAL A 144 12.31 8.30 10.79
CA VAL A 144 12.83 8.14 9.43
C VAL A 144 13.62 9.36 8.98
N SER A 145 13.15 10.58 9.26
CA SER A 145 13.92 11.79 8.95
C SER A 145 15.26 11.82 9.68
N ALA A 146 15.30 11.47 10.97
CA ALA A 146 16.56 11.38 11.72
C ALA A 146 17.51 10.32 11.15
N LEU A 147 16.99 9.18 10.68
CA LEU A 147 17.79 8.14 10.01
C LEU A 147 18.32 8.60 8.65
N LEU A 148 17.46 9.22 7.83
CA LEU A 148 17.83 9.73 6.51
C LEU A 148 18.90 10.82 6.60
N SER A 149 18.71 11.81 7.47
CA SER A 149 19.68 12.90 7.67
C SER A 149 21.04 12.40 8.16
N LYS A 150 21.10 11.28 8.88
CA LYS A 150 22.34 10.74 9.45
C LYS A 150 23.11 9.80 8.52
N PHE A 151 22.40 8.89 7.85
CA PHE A 151 23.06 7.78 7.15
C PHE A 151 23.07 7.93 5.63
N TYR A 152 21.99 8.44 5.03
CA TYR A 152 21.80 8.43 3.57
C TYR A 152 21.04 9.67 3.12
N TYR A 153 21.57 10.86 3.39
CA TYR A 153 20.86 12.10 3.08
C TYR A 153 20.62 12.23 1.57
N ASP A 154 21.66 12.23 0.74
CA ASP A 154 21.52 12.51 -0.70
C ASP A 154 20.67 11.44 -1.41
N ILE A 155 20.99 10.16 -1.21
CA ILE A 155 20.29 9.03 -1.86
C ILE A 155 18.87 8.90 -1.32
N GLY A 156 18.70 8.96 0.01
CA GLY A 156 17.42 8.69 0.66
C GLY A 156 16.42 9.84 0.51
N TYR A 157 16.88 11.10 0.57
CA TYR A 157 16.03 12.25 0.31
C TYR A 157 15.54 12.26 -1.14
N LEU A 158 16.43 12.03 -2.11
CA LEU A 158 16.07 11.96 -3.52
C LEU A 158 15.11 10.78 -3.81
N SER A 159 15.36 9.62 -3.23
CA SER A 159 14.47 8.46 -3.36
C SER A 159 13.07 8.74 -2.78
N ASN A 160 12.99 9.45 -1.65
CA ASN A 160 11.71 9.82 -1.06
C ASN A 160 10.94 10.82 -1.95
N LEU A 161 11.62 11.83 -2.51
CA LEU A 161 10.99 12.76 -3.46
C LEU A 161 10.49 12.05 -4.73
N LEU A 162 11.27 11.14 -5.30
CA LEU A 162 10.85 10.31 -6.43
C LEU A 162 9.64 9.44 -6.08
N THR A 163 9.60 8.88 -4.86
CA THR A 163 8.46 8.12 -4.35
C THR A 163 7.20 9.00 -4.27
N VAL A 164 7.30 10.22 -3.74
CA VAL A 164 6.18 11.18 -3.72
C VAL A 164 5.68 11.47 -5.13
N THR A 165 6.58 11.71 -6.09
CA THR A 165 6.17 11.94 -7.48
C THR A 165 5.52 10.71 -8.13
N GLY A 166 6.00 9.51 -7.83
CA GLY A 166 5.41 8.26 -8.30
C GLY A 166 3.99 8.04 -7.74
N LEU A 167 3.80 8.24 -6.44
CA LEU A 167 2.48 8.15 -5.81
C LEU A 167 1.52 9.22 -6.33
N LEU A 168 2.02 10.43 -6.61
CA LEU A 168 1.23 11.48 -7.25
C LEU A 168 0.85 11.10 -8.68
N GLY A 169 1.74 10.45 -9.43
CA GLY A 169 1.44 9.85 -10.73
C GLY A 169 0.33 8.80 -10.66
N GLY A 170 0.37 7.93 -9.65
CA GLY A 170 -0.72 6.99 -9.35
C GLY A 170 -2.02 7.71 -9.01
N ALA A 171 -1.98 8.79 -8.22
CA ALA A 171 -3.15 9.60 -7.91
C ALA A 171 -3.72 10.30 -9.17
N LEU A 172 -2.87 10.79 -10.07
CA LEU A 172 -3.29 11.35 -11.36
C LEU A 172 -3.94 10.29 -12.25
N TYR A 173 -3.41 9.06 -12.27
CA TYR A 173 -4.04 7.93 -12.96
C TYR A 173 -5.46 7.68 -12.44
N THR A 174 -5.69 7.79 -11.13
CA THR A 174 -7.04 7.61 -10.54
C THR A 174 -8.01 8.75 -10.80
N LEU A 175 -7.58 9.87 -11.40
CA LEU A 175 -8.52 10.92 -11.83
C LEU A 175 -9.37 10.48 -13.03
N GLN A 176 -8.89 9.50 -13.80
CA GLN A 176 -9.71 8.91 -14.85
C GLN A 176 -10.71 7.92 -14.25
N SER A 177 -11.97 8.06 -14.61
CA SER A 177 -13.05 7.16 -14.14
C SER A 177 -13.38 6.04 -15.12
N LYS A 178 -12.71 6.00 -16.28
CA LYS A 178 -13.04 5.08 -17.38
C LYS A 178 -12.35 3.72 -17.27
N TRP A 179 -11.12 3.69 -16.78
CA TRP A 179 -10.31 2.48 -16.69
C TRP A 179 -10.39 1.91 -15.28
N LEU A 180 -10.37 0.59 -15.13
CA LEU A 180 -10.27 -0.04 -13.82
C LEU A 180 -8.82 0.08 -13.31
N PHE A 181 -8.65 0.27 -12.01
CA PHE A 181 -7.33 0.28 -11.36
C PHE A 181 -6.81 -1.17 -11.24
N SER A 182 -6.72 -1.93 -12.33
CA SER A 182 -6.37 -3.35 -12.29
C SER A 182 -5.28 -3.66 -13.29
N GLY A 183 -4.47 -4.68 -12.99
CA GLY A 183 -3.42 -5.17 -13.89
C GLY A 183 -2.15 -4.31 -13.89
N VAL A 184 -1.51 -4.19 -15.05
CA VAL A 184 -0.17 -3.58 -15.16
C VAL A 184 -0.24 -2.06 -15.42
N ALA A 185 -1.40 -1.55 -15.84
CA ALA A 185 -1.59 -0.16 -16.24
C ALA A 185 -1.19 0.90 -15.17
N PRO A 186 -1.64 0.82 -13.91
CA PRO A 186 -1.25 1.82 -12.91
C PRO A 186 0.24 1.72 -12.53
N ILE A 187 0.83 0.53 -12.57
CA ILE A 187 2.27 0.33 -12.32
C ILE A 187 3.09 1.03 -13.40
N VAL A 188 2.72 0.85 -14.68
CA VAL A 188 3.38 1.53 -15.80
C VAL A 188 3.22 3.05 -15.69
N CYS A 189 2.06 3.54 -15.28
CA CYS A 189 1.85 4.98 -15.09
C CYS A 189 2.77 5.55 -14.00
N ILE A 190 2.87 4.87 -12.87
CA ILE A 190 3.77 5.25 -11.77
C ILE A 190 5.22 5.26 -12.23
N TYR A 191 5.69 4.20 -12.89
CA TYR A 191 7.05 4.17 -13.43
C TYR A 191 7.29 5.29 -14.44
N ALA A 192 6.36 5.52 -15.37
CA ALA A 192 6.45 6.61 -16.32
C ALA A 192 6.60 7.97 -15.62
N THR A 193 5.85 8.21 -14.53
CA THR A 193 6.00 9.47 -13.76
C THR A 193 7.35 9.57 -13.04
N ILE A 194 7.89 8.47 -12.50
CA ILE A 194 9.23 8.44 -11.88
C ILE A 194 10.30 8.72 -12.93
N PHE A 195 10.25 8.05 -14.08
CA PHE A 195 11.21 8.25 -15.18
C PHE A 195 11.15 9.67 -15.75
N PHE A 196 9.95 10.26 -15.86
CA PHE A 196 9.79 11.62 -16.36
C PHE A 196 10.23 12.68 -15.33
N ALA A 197 10.05 12.42 -14.04
CA ALA A 197 10.48 13.30 -12.96
C ALA A 197 12.00 13.23 -12.71
N ALA A 198 12.66 12.11 -13.03
CA ALA A 198 14.07 11.92 -12.75
C ALA A 198 15.01 13.00 -13.36
N PRO A 199 14.92 13.36 -14.66
CA PRO A 199 15.72 14.44 -15.22
C PRO A 199 15.50 15.78 -14.53
N LEU A 200 14.27 16.08 -14.11
CA LEU A 200 13.94 17.30 -13.38
C LEU A 200 14.64 17.35 -12.02
N PHE A 201 14.77 16.22 -11.32
CA PHE A 201 15.53 16.20 -10.09
C PHE A 201 17.05 16.22 -10.31
N VAL A 202 17.57 15.63 -11.39
CA VAL A 202 18.99 15.78 -11.75
C VAL A 202 19.38 17.25 -11.93
N THR A 203 18.54 18.02 -12.62
CA THR A 203 18.79 19.45 -12.84
C THR A 203 18.64 20.26 -11.56
N LEU A 204 17.62 19.98 -10.74
CA LEU A 204 17.41 20.69 -9.46
C LEU A 204 18.52 20.45 -8.44
N PHE A 205 19.05 19.22 -8.35
CA PHE A 205 20.10 18.86 -7.39
C PHE A 205 21.52 18.94 -7.97
N SER A 206 21.67 19.34 -9.25
CA SER A 206 22.97 19.46 -9.93
C SER A 206 23.85 18.20 -9.75
N LEU A 207 23.26 17.01 -9.92
CA LEU A 207 23.97 15.73 -9.79
C LEU A 207 25.04 15.62 -10.90
N ASN A 208 26.26 15.25 -10.51
CA ASN A 208 27.40 15.19 -11.43
C ASN A 208 27.36 13.98 -12.36
N SER A 209 26.55 12.97 -12.05
CA SER A 209 26.50 11.72 -12.82
C SER A 209 25.10 11.11 -12.85
N THR A 210 24.63 10.77 -14.05
CA THR A 210 23.34 10.08 -14.27
C THR A 210 23.31 8.68 -13.64
N SER A 211 24.45 8.10 -13.29
CA SER A 211 24.52 6.84 -12.55
C SER A 211 24.07 6.98 -11.09
N GLU A 212 24.20 8.18 -10.49
CA GLU A 212 23.86 8.41 -9.08
C GLU A 212 22.34 8.41 -8.84
N ILE A 213 21.54 8.78 -9.85
CA ILE A 213 20.06 8.77 -9.74
C ILE A 213 19.46 7.37 -9.91
N LEU A 214 20.21 6.40 -10.47
CA LEU A 214 19.70 5.06 -10.75
C LEU A 214 19.30 4.32 -9.46
N ILE A 215 20.09 4.46 -8.40
CA ILE A 215 19.82 3.82 -7.10
C ILE A 215 18.55 4.40 -6.45
N PRO A 216 18.41 5.73 -6.27
CA PRO A 216 17.18 6.36 -5.78
C PRO A 216 15.94 5.98 -6.59
N MET A 217 16.07 5.92 -7.92
CA MET A 217 15.01 5.54 -8.84
C MET A 217 14.58 4.08 -8.67
N PHE A 218 15.53 3.17 -8.50
CA PHE A 218 15.24 1.77 -8.22
C PHE A 218 14.51 1.60 -6.88
N ILE A 219 15.01 2.24 -5.82
CA ILE A 219 14.39 2.18 -4.49
C ILE A 219 12.96 2.75 -4.53
N SER A 220 12.75 3.92 -5.16
CA SER A 220 11.42 4.52 -5.26
C SER A 220 10.46 3.65 -6.07
N SER A 221 10.97 3.01 -7.13
CA SER A 221 10.18 2.10 -7.97
C SER A 221 9.69 0.88 -7.17
N VAL A 222 10.57 0.28 -6.36
CA VAL A 222 10.20 -0.85 -5.48
C VAL A 222 9.15 -0.43 -4.45
N ILE A 223 9.33 0.73 -3.79
CA ILE A 223 8.38 1.24 -2.79
C ILE A 223 7.01 1.52 -3.42
N CYS A 224 6.97 2.20 -4.57
CA CYS A 224 5.69 2.49 -5.24
C CYS A 224 4.99 1.22 -5.72
N THR A 225 5.72 0.24 -6.25
CA THR A 225 5.15 -1.07 -6.63
C THR A 225 4.58 -1.80 -5.44
N TYR A 226 5.28 -1.76 -4.31
CA TYR A 226 4.79 -2.32 -3.06
C TYR A 226 3.43 -1.69 -2.66
N VAL A 227 3.31 -0.36 -2.68
CA VAL A 227 2.05 0.33 -2.37
C VAL A 227 0.91 -0.12 -3.31
N VAL A 228 1.18 -0.24 -4.62
CA VAL A 228 0.16 -0.68 -5.59
C VAL A 228 -0.29 -2.12 -5.35
N LEU A 229 0.66 -3.04 -5.09
CA LEU A 229 0.34 -4.45 -4.84
C LEU A 229 -0.52 -4.61 -3.60
N GLU A 230 -0.20 -3.89 -2.54
CA GLU A 230 -0.98 -3.91 -1.31
C GLU A 230 -2.38 -3.29 -1.52
N MET A 231 -2.52 -2.27 -2.38
CA MET A 231 -3.84 -1.77 -2.79
C MET A 231 -4.65 -2.81 -3.57
N TYR A 232 -4.01 -3.69 -4.35
CA TYR A 232 -4.69 -4.78 -5.06
C TYR A 232 -5.23 -5.83 -4.12
N TYR A 233 -4.46 -6.18 -3.10
CA TYR A 233 -4.92 -7.08 -2.05
C TYR A 233 -6.11 -6.50 -1.28
N MET A 234 -5.95 -5.26 -0.80
CA MET A 234 -6.93 -4.60 0.06
C MET A 234 -8.27 -4.31 -0.62
N ARG A 235 -8.31 -4.21 -1.95
CA ARG A 235 -9.56 -4.07 -2.72
C ARG A 235 -10.57 -5.16 -2.41
N GLN A 236 -10.11 -6.39 -2.20
CA GLN A 236 -10.98 -7.56 -2.09
C GLN A 236 -11.68 -7.61 -0.73
N GLU A 237 -11.05 -7.06 0.30
CA GLU A 237 -11.50 -7.19 1.68
C GLU A 237 -12.02 -5.90 2.31
N MET A 238 -11.66 -4.72 1.79
CA MET A 238 -11.97 -3.43 2.41
C MET A 238 -13.23 -2.78 1.86
N THR A 239 -13.85 -1.92 2.67
CA THR A 239 -14.97 -1.06 2.28
C THR A 239 -14.50 0.34 1.89
N GLU A 240 -15.35 1.11 1.19
CA GLU A 240 -15.03 2.48 0.72
C GLU A 240 -14.63 3.42 1.88
N GLU A 241 -15.21 3.24 3.07
CA GLU A 241 -14.97 4.08 4.24
C GLU A 241 -13.65 3.75 4.98
N ASP A 242 -13.01 2.63 4.64
CA ASP A 242 -11.82 2.12 5.33
C ASP A 242 -10.48 2.67 4.77
N CYS A 243 -10.50 3.79 4.02
CA CYS A 243 -9.29 4.42 3.44
C CYS A 243 -8.16 4.65 4.48
N ILE A 244 -8.52 5.03 5.71
CA ILE A 244 -7.57 5.28 6.80
C ILE A 244 -6.95 3.97 7.28
N LEU A 245 -7.75 2.90 7.38
CA LEU A 245 -7.29 1.59 7.84
C LEU A 245 -6.28 0.99 6.85
N THR A 246 -6.48 1.22 5.55
CA THR A 246 -5.53 0.81 4.52
C THR A 246 -4.19 1.51 4.66
N ASN A 247 -4.19 2.82 4.94
CA ASN A 247 -2.94 3.56 5.21
C ASN A 247 -2.24 3.08 6.49
N ILE A 248 -3.00 2.76 7.52
CA ILE A 248 -2.46 2.16 8.75
C ILE A 248 -1.81 0.80 8.44
N SER A 249 -2.40 0.01 7.52
CA SER A 249 -1.88 -1.30 7.15
C SER A 249 -0.54 -1.20 6.43
N PHE A 250 -0.36 -0.22 5.52
CA PHE A 250 0.95 0.04 4.90
C PHE A 250 2.06 0.28 5.93
N TYR A 251 1.74 0.99 7.01
CA TYR A 251 2.71 1.24 8.08
C TYR A 251 3.05 -0.01 8.88
N ILE A 252 2.06 -0.86 9.17
CA ILE A 252 2.28 -2.15 9.84
C ILE A 252 3.19 -3.00 8.97
N ASP A 253 2.93 -3.06 7.68
CA ASP A 253 3.70 -3.88 6.76
C ASP A 253 5.12 -3.34 6.55
N PHE A 254 5.33 -2.01 6.61
CA PHE A 254 6.68 -1.44 6.68
C PHE A 254 7.44 -1.89 7.94
N ALA A 255 6.75 -1.99 9.09
CA ALA A 255 7.34 -2.48 10.34
C ALA A 255 7.48 -4.01 10.38
N TYR A 256 6.59 -4.73 9.71
CA TYR A 256 6.48 -6.19 9.69
C TYR A 256 6.28 -6.70 8.25
N PRO A 257 7.35 -6.77 7.44
CA PRO A 257 7.27 -7.07 6.01
C PRO A 257 6.84 -8.50 5.70
N MET A 258 6.83 -9.41 6.70
CA MET A 258 6.36 -10.79 6.51
C MET A 258 4.89 -10.85 6.09
N ARG A 259 4.05 -9.92 6.57
CA ARG A 259 2.65 -9.83 6.15
C ARG A 259 2.52 -9.44 4.67
N CYS A 260 3.32 -8.46 4.25
CA CYS A 260 3.45 -8.10 2.84
C CYS A 260 3.89 -9.29 1.99
N LEU A 261 4.94 -10.02 2.39
CA LEU A 261 5.42 -11.18 1.65
C LEU A 261 4.32 -12.23 1.46
N HIS A 262 3.50 -12.46 2.49
CA HIS A 262 2.35 -13.35 2.39
C HIS A 262 1.33 -12.86 1.35
N HIS A 263 0.94 -11.58 1.38
CA HIS A 263 0.01 -11.03 0.38
C HIS A 263 0.57 -11.11 -1.05
N VAL A 264 1.87 -10.89 -1.23
CA VAL A 264 2.53 -11.02 -2.53
C VAL A 264 2.53 -12.48 -3.00
N CYS A 265 2.78 -13.44 -2.12
CA CYS A 265 2.67 -14.87 -2.44
C CYS A 265 1.24 -15.24 -2.86
N GLU A 266 0.23 -14.80 -2.11
CA GLU A 266 -1.19 -15.06 -2.41
C GLU A 266 -1.62 -14.44 -3.75
N LEU A 267 -1.19 -13.21 -4.04
CA LEU A 267 -1.42 -12.57 -5.34
C LEU A 267 -0.70 -13.32 -6.48
N THR A 268 0.51 -13.83 -6.24
CA THR A 268 1.30 -14.56 -7.24
C THR A 268 0.70 -15.94 -7.50
N GLU A 269 0.11 -16.60 -6.50
CA GLU A 269 -0.62 -17.87 -6.68
C GLU A 269 -1.90 -17.67 -7.51
N GLY A 270 -2.57 -16.52 -7.36
CA GLY A 270 -3.75 -16.18 -8.16
C GLY A 270 -3.43 -15.72 -9.59
N VAL A 271 -2.25 -15.14 -9.81
CA VAL A 271 -1.74 -14.81 -11.14
C VAL A 271 -1.01 -16.03 -11.68
N ASN A 272 -1.72 -16.90 -12.39
CA ASN A 272 -1.08 -17.86 -13.30
C ASN A 272 -0.25 -17.06 -14.33
N ILE A 273 1.02 -16.79 -14.02
CA ILE A 273 2.01 -16.22 -14.94
C ILE A 273 2.29 -17.21 -16.09
N ALA A 274 1.79 -18.45 -15.99
CA ALA A 274 1.69 -19.41 -17.08
C ALA A 274 0.37 -19.24 -17.85
N GLY A 275 0.23 -18.13 -18.58
CA GLY A 275 -0.63 -18.12 -19.75
C GLY A 275 0.00 -19.01 -20.83
N GLY A 276 -0.58 -20.19 -21.07
CA GLY A 276 -0.58 -20.87 -22.37
C GLY A 276 0.78 -21.13 -23.03
N PHE A 277 1.49 -22.15 -22.56
CA PHE A 277 2.20 -23.08 -23.46
C PHE A 277 1.66 -24.49 -23.13
N VAL A 278 0.35 -24.66 -23.30
CA VAL A 278 -0.22 -25.97 -23.58
C VAL A 278 -0.31 -25.98 -25.08
N ASP A 279 0.54 -26.80 -25.69
CA ASP A 279 0.54 -27.13 -27.10
C ASP A 279 -0.87 -27.56 -27.51
N ASP A 280 -1.57 -26.73 -28.28
CA ASP A 280 -2.62 -27.21 -29.16
C ASP A 280 -1.95 -27.57 -30.50
N ASP A 281 -1.75 -28.88 -30.67
CA ASP A 281 -1.68 -29.67 -31.91
C ASP A 281 -0.70 -29.26 -33.04
N ILE A 282 0.42 -30.03 -33.17
CA ILE A 282 0.70 -30.92 -34.33
C ILE A 282 1.45 -32.17 -33.84
#